data_AF-A0A429FRN9-F1
#
_entry.id   AF-A0A429FRN9-F1
#
_cell.length_a   1.000
_cell.length_b   1.000
_cell.length_c   1.000
_cell.angle_alpha   90.00
_cell.angle_beta   90.00
_cell.angle_gamma   90.00
#
_symmetry.space_group_name_H-M   'P 1'
#
loop_
_entity.id
_entity.type
_entity.pdbx_description
1 polymer ?
#
loop_
_entity_poly.entity_id
_entity_poly.type
_entity_poly.pdbx_seq_one_letter_code
_entity_poly.pdbx_strand_id
1 'polypeptide(L)'
;MDIRLAAAANLDLTCVVTRTTPGQVRTLVEFRLTEWGLLGIVDDVQLVASELVTNALRCTPDRKVRVRLTRERDSVLLGPV
;
A
#
# COMPACT_ATOMS: atom_id res chain seq x y z
N MET A 1 -9.42 3.10 -12.83
CA MET A 1 -8.56 2.58 -11.75
C MET A 1 -8.50 1.10 -11.96
N ASP A 2 -7.31 0.59 -12.25
CA ASP A 2 -7.12 -0.84 -12.53
C ASP A 2 -6.54 -1.47 -11.28
N ILE A 3 -7.29 -2.40 -10.69
CA ILE A 3 -6.91 -3.16 -9.49
C ILE A 3 -6.73 -4.61 -9.93
N ARG A 4 -5.57 -5.20 -9.65
CA ARG A 4 -5.35 -6.64 -9.82
C ARG A 4 -5.20 -7.29 -8.45
N LEU A 5 -6.05 -8.28 -8.18
CA LEU A 5 -6.02 -9.14 -6.99
C LEU A 5 -5.85 -10.58 -7.48
N ALA A 6 -4.94 -11.34 -6.90
CA ALA A 6 -4.81 -12.78 -7.15
C ALA A 6 -4.85 -13.54 -5.82
N ALA A 7 -5.22 -14.83 -5.87
CA ALA A 7 -5.64 -15.63 -4.70
C ALA A 7 -4.57 -15.84 -3.59
N ALA A 8 -3.33 -15.40 -3.83
CA ALA A 8 -2.22 -15.34 -2.88
C ALA A 8 -1.48 -13.97 -2.91
N ALA A 9 -2.08 -12.95 -3.52
CA ALA A 9 -1.31 -11.94 -4.23
C ALA A 9 -1.29 -10.57 -3.58
N ASN A 10 -0.08 -10.02 -3.65
CA ASN A 10 0.27 -8.61 -3.58
C ASN A 10 -0.85 -7.66 -4.05
N LEU A 11 -0.99 -6.53 -3.38
CA LEU A 11 -1.73 -5.39 -3.91
C LEU A 11 -0.90 -4.74 -5.02
N ASP A 12 -1.48 -4.55 -6.20
CA ASP A 12 -0.88 -3.77 -7.27
C ASP A 12 -1.98 -2.97 -7.99
N LEU A 13 -1.97 -1.66 -7.78
CA LEU A 13 -2.95 -0.74 -8.33
C LEU A 13 -2.25 0.43 -9.02
N THR A 14 -2.82 0.87 -10.14
CA THR A 14 -2.44 2.14 -10.77
C THR A 14 -3.67 3.04 -10.83
N CYS A 15 -3.52 4.26 -10.31
CA CYS A 15 -4.61 5.24 -10.24
C CYS A 15 -4.10 6.66 -10.48
N VAL A 16 -4.99 7.54 -10.91
CA VAL A 16 -4.77 8.99 -10.80
C VAL A 16 -5.03 9.37 -9.35
N VAL A 17 -4.10 10.09 -8.71
CA VAL A 17 -4.23 10.42 -7.29
C VAL A 17 -5.23 11.56 -7.12
N THR A 18 -6.21 11.33 -6.26
CA THR A 18 -7.21 12.31 -5.84
C THR A 18 -7.22 12.40 -4.31
N ARG A 19 -8.00 13.35 -3.77
CA ARG A 19 -8.11 13.53 -2.31
C ARG A 19 -8.66 12.30 -1.57
N THR A 20 -9.36 11.40 -2.25
CA THR A 20 -9.90 10.17 -1.64
C THR A 20 -8.93 9.00 -1.71
N THR A 21 -7.89 9.07 -2.53
CA THR A 21 -6.94 7.98 -2.75
C THR A 21 -6.23 7.50 -1.47
N PRO A 22 -5.78 8.37 -0.54
CA PRO A 22 -5.18 7.90 0.71
C PRO A 22 -6.10 6.99 1.52
N GLY A 23 -7.38 7.33 1.63
CA GLY A 23 -8.37 6.51 2.33
C GLY A 23 -8.60 5.16 1.63
N GLN A 24 -8.70 5.17 0.30
CA GLN A 24 -8.85 3.94 -0.49
C GLN A 24 -7.65 3.01 -0.32
N VAL A 25 -6.43 3.55 -0.32
CA VAL A 25 -5.21 2.76 -0.14
C VAL A 25 -5.14 2.16 1.26
N ARG A 26 -5.51 2.89 2.33
CA ARG A 26 -5.57 2.34 3.69
C ARG A 26 -6.47 1.12 3.79
N THR A 27 -7.67 1.20 3.22
CA THR A 27 -8.63 0.09 3.22
C THR A 27 -8.09 -1.13 2.45
N LEU A 28 -7.47 -0.92 1.29
CA LEU A 28 -6.89 -2.03 0.50
C LEU A 28 -5.69 -2.67 1.21
N VAL A 29 -4.86 -1.87 1.87
CA VAL A 29 -3.73 -2.33 2.69
C VAL A 29 -4.22 -3.19 3.85
N GLU A 30 -5.22 -2.71 4.60
CA GLU A 30 -5.81 -3.45 5.73
C GLU A 30 -6.38 -4.79 5.30
N PHE A 31 -7.13 -4.84 4.20
CA PHE A 31 -7.63 -6.10 3.66
C PHE A 31 -6.49 -7.09 3.35
N ARG A 32 -5.40 -6.64 2.70
CA ARG A 32 -4.27 -7.53 2.39
C ARG A 32 -3.53 -7.98 3.66
N LEU A 33 -3.28 -7.09 4.61
CA LEU A 33 -2.59 -7.46 5.85
C LEU A 33 -3.43 -8.42 6.70
N THR A 34 -4.75 -8.25 6.70
CA THR A 34 -5.70 -9.16 7.36
C THR A 34 -5.65 -10.54 6.71
N GLU A 35 -5.72 -10.62 5.37
CA GLU A 35 -5.57 -11.88 4.63
C GLU A 35 -4.20 -12.55 4.87
N TRP A 36 -3.15 -11.76 5.10
CA TRP A 36 -1.82 -12.27 5.43
C TRP A 36 -1.62 -12.65 6.90
N GLY A 37 -2.59 -12.36 7.77
CA GLY A 37 -2.51 -12.60 9.22
C GLY A 37 -1.56 -11.64 9.94
N LEU A 38 -1.28 -10.46 9.38
CA LEU A 38 -0.34 -9.46 9.89
C LEU A 38 -1.06 -8.28 10.57
N LEU A 39 -1.99 -8.59 11.47
CA LEU A 39 -2.83 -7.58 12.13
C LEU A 39 -2.04 -6.60 13.00
N GLY A 40 -0.94 -7.06 13.60
CA GLY A 40 -0.12 -6.25 14.52
C GLY A 40 0.64 -5.09 13.89
N ILE A 41 0.64 -4.96 12.56
CA ILE A 41 1.32 -3.88 11.83
C ILE A 41 0.36 -3.07 10.94
N VAL A 42 -0.95 -3.29 11.06
CA VAL A 42 -1.94 -2.63 10.18
C VAL A 42 -1.85 -1.11 10.29
N ASP A 43 -1.86 -0.58 11.50
CA ASP A 43 -1.87 0.87 11.74
C ASP A 43 -0.59 1.54 11.19
N ASP A 44 0.57 0.94 11.43
CA ASP A 44 1.85 1.44 10.94
C ASP A 44 1.91 1.47 9.41
N VAL A 45 1.51 0.38 8.76
CA VAL A 45 1.53 0.30 7.29
C VAL A 45 0.47 1.22 6.68
N GLN A 46 -0.69 1.38 7.30
CA GLN A 46 -1.72 2.32 6.87
C GLN A 46 -1.23 3.78 6.95
N LEU A 47 -0.51 4.14 8.01
CA LEU A 47 0.09 5.46 8.16
C LEU A 47 1.11 5.71 7.04
N VAL A 48 2.08 4.80 6.86
CA VAL A 48 3.10 4.91 5.82
C VAL A 48 2.46 5.01 4.43
N ALA A 49 1.51 4.14 4.12
CA ALA A 49 0.83 4.15 2.83
C ALA A 49 0.06 5.46 2.60
N SER A 50 -0.59 6.01 3.64
CA SER A 50 -1.29 7.30 3.56
C SER A 50 -0.36 8.46 3.28
N GLU A 51 0.78 8.52 3.97
CA GLU A 51 1.77 9.58 3.80
C GLU A 51 2.40 9.53 2.41
N LEU A 52 2.75 8.34 1.92
CA LEU A 52 3.30 8.18 0.58
C LEU A 52 2.31 8.61 -0.52
N VAL A 53 1.04 8.23 -0.40
CA VAL A 53 0.00 8.64 -1.35
C VAL A 53 -0.32 10.13 -1.22
N THR A 54 -0.30 10.68 -0.01
CA THR A 54 -0.51 12.13 0.23
C THR A 54 0.63 12.95 -0.36
N ASN A 55 1.88 12.49 -0.22
CA ASN A 55 3.04 13.10 -0.85
C ASN A 55 2.92 13.07 -2.38
N ALA A 56 2.51 11.93 -2.95
CA ALA A 56 2.24 11.83 -4.38
C ALA A 56 1.15 12.81 -4.85
N LEU A 57 0.05 12.95 -4.09
CA LEU A 57 -1.02 13.92 -4.40
C LEU A 57 -0.47 15.36 -4.42
N ARG A 58 0.40 15.70 -3.48
CA ARG A 58 0.97 17.06 -3.35
C ARG A 58 2.02 17.35 -4.42
N CYS A 59 2.88 16.39 -4.73
CA CYS A 59 4.00 16.58 -5.65
C CYS A 59 3.61 16.41 -7.11
N THR A 60 2.62 15.55 -7.40
CA THR A 60 2.23 15.20 -8.76
C THR A 60 0.70 15.15 -8.90
N PRO A 61 0.00 16.28 -8.71
CA PRO A 61 -1.45 16.33 -8.91
C PRO A 61 -1.82 15.88 -10.32
N ASP A 62 -2.95 15.17 -10.45
CA ASP A 62 -3.52 14.65 -11.70
C ASP A 62 -2.64 13.67 -12.50
N ARG A 63 -1.53 13.19 -11.90
CA ARG A 63 -0.69 12.15 -12.49
C ARG A 63 -1.07 10.77 -11.95
N LYS A 64 -0.72 9.75 -12.74
CA LYS A 64 -0.85 8.36 -12.33
C LYS A 64 0.26 8.00 -11.36
N VAL A 65 -0.09 7.27 -10.31
CA VAL A 65 0.86 6.57 -9.45
C VAL A 65 0.52 5.09 -9.39
N ARG A 66 1.54 4.31 -9.05
CA ARG A 66 1.41 2.89 -8.78
C ARG A 66 1.65 2.63 -7.30
N VAL A 67 0.72 1.94 -6.65
CA VAL A 67 0.89 1.45 -5.29
C VAL A 67 1.01 -0.06 -5.35
N ARG A 68 2.12 -0.58 -4.83
CA ARG A 68 2.41 -2.01 -4.75
C ARG A 68 2.74 -2.39 -3.31
N LEU A 69 1.97 -3.32 -2.74
CA LEU A 69 2.26 -3.94 -1.45
C LEU A 69 2.56 -5.41 -1.69
N THR A 70 3.77 -5.84 -1.33
CA THR A 70 4.21 -7.23 -1.48
C THR A 70 4.60 -7.83 -0.14
N ARG A 71 4.32 -9.13 0.03
CA ARG A 71 4.85 -9.91 1.14
C ARG A 71 5.96 -10.81 0.63
N GLU A 72 7.19 -10.50 1.01
CA GLU A 72 8.36 -11.34 0.74
C GLU A 72 8.58 -12.22 1.98
N ARG A 73 8.49 -13.55 1.81
CA ARG A 73 8.58 -14.50 2.94
C ARG A 73 10.02 -14.81 3.34
N ASP A 74 11.01 -14.47 2.50
CA ASP A 74 12.41 -14.85 2.65
C ASP A 74 13.37 -13.64 2.64
N SER A 75 12.91 -12.48 3.13
CA SER A 75 13.73 -11.29 3.21
C SER A 75 14.66 -11.32 4.43
N VAL A 76 15.92 -10.92 4.22
CA VAL A 76 16.92 -10.77 5.29
C VAL A 76 16.88 -9.34 5.81
N LEU A 77 16.64 -9.16 7.11
CA LEU A 77 16.80 -7.87 7.78
C LEU A 77 18.27 -7.68 8.16
N LEU A 78 18.94 -6.73 7.52
CA LEU A 78 20.27 -6.29 7.93
C LEU A 78 20.11 -5.13 8.93
N GLY A 79 20.20 -5.42 10.22
CA GLY A 79 20.21 -4.44 11.32
C GLY A 79 21.57 -4.40 12.02
N PRO A 80 21.91 -3.31 12.73
CA PRO A 80 23.13 -3.26 13.53
C PRO A 80 23.05 -4.28 14.68
N VAL A 81 24.12 -5.04 14.86
CA VAL A 81 24.35 -5.97 15.99
C VAL A 81 24.72 -5.18 17.23
#